data_AF-A0AAX2UGB5-F1
#
_entry.id   AF-A0AAX2UGB5-F1
#
_cell.length_a   1.000
_cell.length_b   1.000
_cell.length_c   1.000
_cell.angle_alpha   90.00
_cell.angle_beta   90.00
_cell.angle_gamma   90.00
#
_symmetry.space_group_name_H-M   'P 1'
#
loop_
_entity.id
_entity.type
_entity.pdbx_description
1 polymer ?
#
loop_
_entity_poly.entity_id
_entity_poly.type
_entity_poly.pdbx_seq_one_letter_code
_entity_poly.pdbx_strand_id
1 'polypeptide(L)'
;MNLKTLLNKCYVELDKYRIKNAILDLFKAELKELDYCWRDNVNCFGSNNDFKLLQFDTNPLKWKDFIDLIDSLIITDNCREVDDFDLRLVDSISNSKSNNALNYFANINLRKTNIKPKDILYLFGRSIFEREKWDLETCINHFHDEKILEIFYYEWSNLYEWYNSDGSHHFAVAMYHLRNENQTYKVKVKITTKRINQKNLKELLEKYDFFMTHKNNAYKVYSLFEQTSIMQYYNVFSLHNEDFCLLVFQKQQTTDFIIKIFSKLDSKYFFHWNEELKRYMK
;
A
#
# COMPACT_ATOMS: atom_id res chain seq x y z
N MET A 1 37.07 -36.20 -16.67
CA MET A 1 36.06 -35.14 -16.48
C MET A 1 36.25 -34.12 -17.60
N ASN A 2 35.22 -33.82 -18.41
CA ASN A 2 35.34 -32.88 -19.53
C ASN A 2 35.54 -31.44 -18.99
N LEU A 3 36.34 -30.61 -19.67
CA LEU A 3 36.60 -29.20 -19.35
C LEU A 3 35.32 -28.40 -19.06
N LYS A 4 34.24 -28.63 -19.83
CA LYS A 4 32.94 -28.00 -19.60
C LYS A 4 32.36 -28.32 -18.22
N THR A 5 32.48 -29.57 -17.79
CA THR A 5 32.03 -30.03 -16.46
C THR A 5 32.88 -29.42 -15.34
N LEU A 6 34.19 -29.29 -15.54
CA LEU A 6 35.08 -28.64 -14.57
C LEU A 6 34.76 -27.15 -14.43
N LEU A 7 34.63 -26.43 -15.55
CA LEU A 7 34.29 -25.00 -15.57
C LEU A 7 32.95 -24.72 -14.90
N ASN A 8 31.93 -25.55 -15.16
CA ASN A 8 30.64 -25.42 -14.48
C ASN A 8 30.76 -25.60 -12.96
N LYS A 9 31.55 -26.58 -12.49
CA LYS A 9 31.79 -26.75 -11.05
C LYS A 9 32.50 -25.53 -10.44
N CYS A 10 33.54 -25.03 -11.09
CA CYS A 10 34.25 -23.83 -10.64
C CYS A 10 33.33 -22.61 -10.59
N TYR A 11 32.47 -22.41 -11.60
CA TYR A 11 31.49 -21.33 -11.63
C TYR A 11 30.51 -21.42 -10.45
N VAL A 12 29.96 -22.61 -10.17
CA VAL A 12 29.02 -22.82 -9.06
C VAL A 12 29.68 -22.52 -7.71
N GLU A 13 30.92 -22.95 -7.48
CA GLU A 13 31.62 -22.69 -6.22
C GLU A 13 32.01 -21.20 -6.06
N LEU A 14 32.42 -20.54 -7.14
CA LEU A 14 32.67 -19.10 -7.15
C LEU A 14 31.40 -18.30 -6.85
N ASP A 15 30.28 -18.70 -7.42
CA ASP A 15 29.00 -18.05 -7.18
C ASP A 15 28.55 -18.19 -5.72
N LYS A 16 28.60 -19.41 -5.16
CA LYS A 16 28.35 -19.63 -3.71
C LYS A 16 29.22 -18.74 -2.83
N TYR A 17 30.51 -18.62 -3.16
CA TYR A 17 31.44 -17.76 -2.43
C TYR A 17 31.04 -16.28 -2.49
N ARG A 18 30.69 -15.77 -3.68
CA ARG A 18 30.21 -14.39 -3.85
C ARG A 18 28.94 -14.13 -3.06
N ILE A 19 27.99 -15.05 -3.12
CA ILE A 19 26.72 -14.93 -2.37
C ILE A 19 26.97 -14.91 -0.87
N LYS A 20 27.83 -15.81 -0.36
CA LYS A 20 28.20 -15.83 1.05
C LYS A 20 28.80 -14.48 1.49
N ASN A 21 29.70 -13.91 0.68
CA ASN A 21 30.29 -12.62 0.99
C ASN A 21 29.27 -11.49 0.94
N ALA A 22 28.39 -11.46 -0.07
CA ALA A 22 27.30 -10.50 -0.17
C ALA A 22 26.42 -10.49 1.10
N ILE A 23 26.09 -11.68 1.63
CA ILE A 23 25.35 -11.81 2.89
C ILE A 23 26.16 -11.30 4.09
N LEU A 24 27.44 -11.67 4.20
CA LEU A 24 28.29 -11.21 5.29
C LEU A 24 28.44 -9.69 5.29
N ASP A 25 28.53 -9.10 4.11
CA ASP A 25 28.63 -7.65 3.94
C ASP A 25 27.28 -6.96 4.20
N LEU A 26 26.16 -7.60 3.85
CA LEU A 26 24.82 -7.14 4.24
C LEU A 26 24.65 -7.07 5.76
N PHE A 27 25.16 -8.07 6.50
CA PHE A 27 25.12 -8.06 7.97
C PHE A 27 25.98 -6.97 8.61
N LYS A 28 27.00 -6.47 7.90
CA LYS A 28 27.86 -5.37 8.34
C LYS A 28 27.39 -4.01 7.82
N ALA A 29 26.43 -4.01 6.89
CA ALA A 29 25.96 -2.79 6.27
C ALA A 29 25.18 -1.94 7.28
N GLU A 30 25.46 -0.64 7.29
CA GLU A 30 24.62 0.31 8.00
C GLU A 30 23.29 0.47 7.25
N LEU A 31 22.20 -0.08 7.79
CA LEU A 31 20.89 -0.03 7.14
C LEU A 31 20.08 1.17 7.65
N LYS A 32 19.36 1.83 6.75
CA LYS A 32 18.38 2.85 7.11
C LYS A 32 17.09 2.21 7.57
N GLU A 33 16.57 2.66 8.69
CA GLU A 33 15.25 2.23 9.16
C GLU A 33 14.18 2.65 8.15
N LEU A 34 13.22 1.76 7.92
CA LEU A 34 11.91 2.08 7.39
C LEU A 34 11.21 2.93 8.43
N ASP A 35 10.85 4.15 8.06
CA ASP A 35 9.91 4.92 8.88
C ASP A 35 8.56 4.21 8.83
N TYR A 36 8.25 3.40 9.84
CA TYR A 36 7.00 2.60 9.92
C TYR A 36 5.73 3.43 9.89
N CYS A 37 5.82 4.76 9.98
CA CYS A 37 4.66 5.63 9.99
C CYS A 37 3.73 5.38 8.79
N TRP A 38 4.23 5.05 7.58
CA TRP A 38 3.35 4.82 6.41
C TRP A 38 2.32 3.70 6.62
N ARG A 39 2.68 2.60 7.29
CA ARG A 39 1.78 1.45 7.51
C ARG A 39 0.68 1.76 8.52
N ASP A 40 1.02 2.57 9.52
CA ASP A 40 0.14 2.84 10.65
C ASP A 40 -0.60 4.19 10.50
N ASN A 41 -0.27 5.02 9.50
CA ASN A 41 -0.80 6.38 9.37
C ASN A 41 -2.10 6.44 8.59
N VAL A 42 -3.27 6.33 9.24
CA VAL A 42 -4.51 6.59 8.48
C VAL A 42 -4.68 8.08 8.22
N ASN A 43 -5.14 8.38 7.01
CA ASN A 43 -5.61 9.70 6.65
C ASN A 43 -7.07 9.66 6.18
N CYS A 44 -7.77 10.79 6.36
CA CYS A 44 -9.12 10.94 5.83
C CYS A 44 -9.17 11.26 4.33
N PHE A 45 -8.02 11.35 3.65
CA PHE A 45 -7.86 11.69 2.22
C PHE A 45 -7.42 10.50 1.34
N GLY A 46 -7.67 9.30 1.85
CA GLY A 46 -7.26 8.07 1.27
C GLY A 46 -7.28 7.05 2.39
N SER A 47 -8.20 6.09 2.31
CA SER A 47 -8.00 4.86 3.06
C SER A 47 -6.61 4.36 2.68
N ASN A 48 -5.74 4.15 3.69
CA ASN A 48 -4.45 3.47 3.53
C ASN A 48 -4.73 2.09 2.97
N ASN A 49 -4.95 2.05 1.67
CA ASN A 49 -5.09 0.83 0.97
C ASN A 49 -3.67 0.37 0.76
N ASP A 50 -3.20 -0.50 1.64
CA ASP A 50 -1.90 -1.18 1.54
C ASP A 50 -1.60 -1.63 0.09
N PHE A 51 -2.64 -1.96 -0.68
CA PHE A 51 -2.52 -2.34 -2.09
C PHE A 51 -2.26 -1.19 -3.06
N LYS A 52 -2.58 0.07 -2.73
CA LYS A 52 -2.18 1.27 -3.52
C LYS A 52 -0.65 1.44 -3.51
N LEU A 53 0.04 0.98 -2.45
CA LEU A 53 1.52 1.00 -2.37
C LEU A 53 2.19 0.05 -3.36
N LEU A 54 1.46 -0.91 -3.91
CA LEU A 54 1.99 -1.87 -4.89
C LEU A 54 1.94 -1.34 -6.32
N GLN A 55 1.69 -0.04 -6.52
CA GLN A 55 1.75 0.59 -7.83
C GLN A 55 3.21 0.90 -8.20
N PHE A 56 3.63 0.42 -9.37
CA PHE A 56 5.01 0.52 -9.85
C PHE A 56 5.18 1.63 -10.88
N ASP A 57 6.29 2.38 -10.77
CA ASP A 57 6.66 3.40 -11.76
C ASP A 57 7.21 2.82 -13.06
N THR A 58 7.67 1.56 -13.03
CA THR A 58 8.39 0.93 -14.16
C THR A 58 7.92 -0.50 -14.40
N ASN A 59 7.89 -0.89 -15.67
CA ASN A 59 7.50 -2.24 -16.09
C ASN A 59 8.67 -2.97 -16.78
N PRO A 60 9.57 -3.61 -16.01
CA PRO A 60 10.63 -4.44 -16.59
C PRO A 60 10.05 -5.70 -17.26
N LEU A 61 10.28 -5.85 -18.57
CA LEU A 61 9.81 -6.97 -19.41
C LEU A 61 10.04 -8.36 -18.79
N LYS A 62 11.15 -8.55 -18.07
CA LYS A 62 11.51 -9.83 -17.44
C LYS A 62 10.60 -10.22 -16.27
N TRP A 63 9.97 -9.26 -15.61
CA TRP A 63 9.13 -9.48 -14.44
C TRP A 63 7.66 -9.23 -14.72
N LYS A 64 7.27 -9.33 -15.98
CA LYS A 64 5.89 -9.13 -16.42
C LYS A 64 4.90 -10.00 -15.63
N ASP A 65 5.21 -11.27 -15.40
CA ASP A 65 4.33 -12.16 -14.62
C ASP A 65 4.05 -11.64 -13.20
N PHE A 66 5.06 -11.10 -12.53
CA PHE A 66 4.90 -10.51 -11.19
C PHE A 66 4.04 -9.25 -11.25
N ILE A 67 4.30 -8.38 -12.23
CA ILE A 67 3.58 -7.11 -12.40
C ILE A 67 2.12 -7.39 -12.77
N ASP A 68 1.88 -8.30 -13.72
CA ASP A 68 0.54 -8.69 -14.13
C ASP A 68 -0.26 -9.26 -12.94
N LEU A 69 0.38 -10.03 -12.04
CA LEU A 69 -0.26 -10.52 -10.81
C LEU A 69 -0.61 -9.39 -9.83
N ILE A 70 0.25 -8.38 -9.68
CA ILE A 70 0.00 -7.22 -8.82
C ILE A 70 -1.11 -6.33 -9.41
N ASP A 71 -1.04 -6.02 -10.69
CA ASP A 71 -2.02 -5.17 -11.39
C ASP A 71 -3.43 -5.80 -11.37
N SER A 72 -3.49 -7.13 -11.41
CA SER A 72 -4.74 -7.90 -11.34
C SER A 72 -5.08 -8.42 -9.94
N LEU A 73 -4.37 -7.96 -8.91
CA LEU A 73 -4.60 -8.34 -7.52
C LEU A 73 -5.92 -7.79 -6.99
N ILE A 74 -6.37 -6.66 -7.54
CA ILE A 74 -7.64 -6.02 -7.17
C ILE A 74 -8.64 -6.17 -8.31
N ILE A 75 -9.75 -6.86 -8.01
CA ILE A 75 -10.92 -6.93 -8.89
C ILE A 75 -11.79 -5.72 -8.59
N THR A 76 -12.20 -5.02 -9.64
CA THR A 76 -13.22 -3.97 -9.57
C THR A 76 -14.50 -4.54 -10.15
N ASP A 77 -15.49 -4.78 -9.29
CA ASP A 77 -16.79 -5.30 -9.71
C ASP A 77 -17.64 -4.20 -10.34
N ASN A 78 -18.71 -4.62 -11.02
CA ASN A 78 -19.67 -3.71 -11.65
C ASN A 78 -20.25 -2.72 -10.64
N CYS A 79 -20.43 -1.51 -11.12
CA CYS A 79 -20.95 -0.43 -10.32
C CYS A 79 -22.46 -0.59 -10.08
N ARG A 80 -22.90 -0.39 -8.83
CA ARG A 80 -24.33 -0.38 -8.47
C ARG A 80 -24.77 1.01 -8.03
N GLU A 81 -25.96 1.42 -8.44
CA GLU A 81 -26.60 2.61 -7.88
C GLU A 81 -27.36 2.25 -6.59
N VAL A 82 -27.30 3.14 -5.62
CA VAL A 82 -28.02 3.04 -4.35
C VAL A 82 -28.65 4.41 -4.08
N ASP A 83 -29.98 4.49 -4.06
CA ASP A 83 -30.69 5.76 -3.94
C ASP A 83 -30.67 6.31 -2.49
N ASP A 84 -30.50 5.43 -1.50
CA ASP A 84 -30.75 5.70 -0.09
C ASP A 84 -29.48 5.51 0.79
N PHE A 85 -28.30 5.86 0.28
CA PHE A 85 -27.04 5.64 0.99
C PHE A 85 -26.81 6.67 2.10
N ASP A 86 -26.58 6.22 3.34
CA ASP A 86 -26.26 7.08 4.47
C ASP A 86 -24.80 7.57 4.38
N LEU A 87 -24.63 8.88 4.19
CA LEU A 87 -23.30 9.50 4.06
C LEU A 87 -22.39 9.25 5.26
N ARG A 88 -22.94 9.02 6.46
CA ARG A 88 -22.12 8.77 7.67
C ARG A 88 -21.30 7.48 7.60
N LEU A 89 -21.62 6.59 6.64
CA LEU A 89 -20.87 5.37 6.37
C LEU A 89 -19.55 5.63 5.63
N VAL A 90 -19.33 6.83 5.09
CA VAL A 90 -18.07 7.18 4.43
C VAL A 90 -16.94 7.33 5.47
N ASP A 91 -15.86 6.60 5.26
CA ASP A 91 -14.69 6.54 6.15
C ASP A 91 -13.56 7.48 5.69
N SER A 92 -13.43 7.71 4.37
CA SER A 92 -12.39 8.55 3.77
C SER A 92 -12.85 9.24 2.47
N ILE A 93 -12.04 10.17 1.99
CA ILE A 93 -12.22 10.97 0.77
C ILE A 93 -11.00 10.70 -0.11
N SER A 94 -11.09 10.58 -1.44
CA SER A 94 -9.91 10.20 -2.24
C SER A 94 -8.95 11.35 -2.59
N ASN A 95 -9.44 12.60 -2.59
CA ASN A 95 -8.68 13.74 -3.07
C ASN A 95 -8.90 15.01 -2.23
N SER A 96 -7.80 15.65 -1.86
CA SER A 96 -7.79 16.97 -1.25
C SER A 96 -6.44 17.64 -1.45
N LYS A 97 -6.42 18.97 -1.63
CA LYS A 97 -5.18 19.78 -1.53
C LYS A 97 -4.54 19.66 -0.14
N SER A 98 -5.35 19.29 0.85
CA SER A 98 -4.90 19.02 2.22
C SER A 98 -4.33 17.61 2.38
N ASN A 99 -4.34 16.77 1.34
CA ASN A 99 -3.69 15.46 1.33
C ASN A 99 -2.19 15.58 1.08
N ASN A 100 -1.48 16.17 2.04
CA ASN A 100 -0.02 16.27 2.01
C ASN A 100 0.56 15.85 3.34
N ALA A 101 1.83 15.44 3.32
CA ALA A 101 2.54 14.93 4.49
C ALA A 101 2.69 15.95 5.64
N LEU A 102 2.35 17.23 5.47
CA LEU A 102 2.37 18.22 6.54
C LEU A 102 1.01 18.38 7.23
N ASN A 103 -0.07 17.84 6.66
CA ASN A 103 -1.37 17.89 7.31
C ASN A 103 -1.40 16.90 8.48
N TYR A 104 -1.75 17.40 9.66
CA TYR A 104 -1.91 16.59 10.87
C TYR A 104 -2.86 15.40 10.65
N PHE A 105 -3.98 15.61 9.97
CA PHE A 105 -4.97 14.56 9.67
C PHE A 105 -4.53 13.61 8.55
N ALA A 106 -3.34 13.83 7.96
CA ALA A 106 -2.75 12.96 6.97
C ALA A 106 -1.70 11.96 7.54
N ASN A 107 -1.30 12.11 8.81
CA ASN A 107 -0.20 11.35 9.40
C ASN A 107 -0.49 10.82 10.81
N ILE A 108 -1.73 10.44 11.07
CA ILE A 108 -2.13 9.95 12.40
C ILE A 108 -1.77 8.47 12.52
N ASN A 109 -0.76 8.17 13.34
CA ASN A 109 -0.35 6.79 13.61
C ASN A 109 -1.39 6.06 14.49
N LEU A 110 -2.07 5.06 13.93
CA LEU A 110 -3.15 4.31 14.57
C LEU A 110 -2.69 3.33 15.65
N ARG A 111 -1.45 2.83 15.62
CA ARG A 111 -0.97 1.97 16.72
C ARG A 111 -0.78 2.76 18.01
N LYS A 112 -0.49 4.07 17.87
CA LYS A 112 -0.34 5.00 19.00
C LYS A 112 -1.66 5.69 19.37
N THR A 113 -2.62 5.71 18.45
CA THR A 113 -3.88 6.44 18.62
C THR A 113 -5.04 5.49 18.33
N ASN A 114 -5.83 5.15 19.36
CA ASN A 114 -6.98 4.25 19.23
C ASN A 114 -8.18 4.91 18.49
N ILE A 115 -7.92 5.48 17.31
CA ILE A 115 -8.82 6.32 16.52
C ILE A 115 -9.20 5.59 15.23
N LYS A 116 -10.47 5.60 14.85
CA LYS A 116 -10.91 4.99 13.58
C LYS A 116 -10.77 6.00 12.42
N PRO A 117 -10.58 5.57 11.16
CA PRO A 117 -10.50 6.46 9.99
C PRO A 117 -11.65 7.47 9.93
N LYS A 118 -12.87 6.97 10.12
CA LYS A 118 -14.08 7.77 10.15
C LYS A 118 -14.03 8.87 11.21
N ASP A 119 -13.37 8.66 12.34
CA ASP A 119 -13.25 9.66 13.42
C ASP A 119 -12.22 10.74 13.05
N ILE A 120 -11.20 10.40 12.26
CA ILE A 120 -10.26 11.37 11.68
C ILE A 120 -10.99 12.31 10.73
N LEU A 121 -11.88 11.78 9.88
CA LEU A 121 -12.72 12.61 8.99
C LEU A 121 -13.61 13.58 9.80
N TYR A 122 -14.21 13.11 10.90
CA TYR A 122 -14.97 13.94 11.82
C TYR A 122 -14.11 15.05 12.46
N LEU A 123 -12.93 14.71 12.97
CA LEU A 123 -12.02 15.69 13.60
C LEU A 123 -11.51 16.73 12.58
N PHE A 124 -11.25 16.29 11.34
CA PHE A 124 -10.90 17.19 10.26
C PHE A 124 -12.03 18.17 9.96
N GLY A 125 -13.27 17.66 9.84
CA GLY A 125 -14.47 18.48 9.68
C GLY A 125 -14.65 19.49 10.80
N ARG A 126 -14.51 19.06 12.06
CA ARG A 126 -14.54 19.94 13.23
C ARG A 126 -13.52 21.08 13.12
N SER A 127 -12.28 20.76 12.77
CA SER A 127 -11.21 21.77 12.67
C SER A 127 -11.50 22.84 11.61
N ILE A 128 -12.16 22.45 10.51
CA ILE A 128 -12.59 23.41 9.47
C ILE A 128 -13.77 24.23 9.98
N PHE A 129 -14.78 23.58 10.55
CA PHE A 129 -15.96 24.25 11.09
C PHE A 129 -15.60 25.31 12.14
N GLU A 130 -14.63 25.01 13.01
CA GLU A 130 -14.16 25.96 14.03
C GLU A 130 -13.63 27.28 13.44
N ARG A 131 -13.10 27.23 12.21
CA ARG A 131 -12.58 28.40 11.47
C ARG A 131 -13.62 29.06 10.58
N GLU A 132 -14.33 28.25 9.78
CA GLU A 132 -15.15 28.74 8.67
C GLU A 132 -16.62 28.93 9.04
N LYS A 133 -17.11 28.22 10.08
CA LYS A 133 -18.50 28.27 10.55
C LYS A 133 -19.57 27.94 9.50
N TRP A 134 -19.22 27.19 8.45
CA TRP A 134 -20.17 26.74 7.44
C TRP A 134 -21.27 25.86 8.06
N ASP A 135 -22.51 26.14 7.68
CA ASP A 135 -23.67 25.32 8.03
C ASP A 135 -23.77 24.04 7.17
N LEU A 136 -24.62 23.11 7.60
CA LEU A 136 -24.80 21.81 6.95
C LEU A 136 -25.34 21.93 5.52
N GLU A 137 -26.32 22.81 5.29
CA GLU A 137 -26.99 22.95 3.99
C GLU A 137 -26.02 23.51 2.95
N THR A 138 -25.28 24.56 3.29
CA THR A 138 -24.21 25.12 2.46
C THR A 138 -23.18 24.06 2.09
N CYS A 139 -22.77 23.24 3.07
CA CYS A 139 -21.80 22.18 2.82
C CYS A 139 -22.33 21.11 1.87
N ILE A 140 -23.54 20.61 2.10
CA ILE A 140 -24.17 19.58 1.26
C ILE A 140 -24.35 20.09 -0.17
N ASN A 141 -24.89 21.28 -0.34
CA ASN A 141 -25.09 21.89 -1.65
C ASN A 141 -23.78 22.01 -2.42
N HIS A 142 -22.64 22.26 -1.75
CA HIS A 142 -21.36 22.37 -2.42
C HIS A 142 -20.87 21.06 -3.05
N PHE A 143 -20.99 19.91 -2.36
CA PHE A 143 -20.45 18.64 -2.88
C PHE A 143 -21.47 17.73 -3.56
N HIS A 144 -22.77 17.92 -3.29
CA HIS A 144 -23.84 17.00 -3.71
C HIS A 144 -24.84 17.62 -4.69
N ASP A 145 -24.72 18.88 -5.11
CA ASP A 145 -25.66 19.60 -6.02
C ASP A 145 -26.24 18.73 -7.17
N GLU A 146 -27.33 18.02 -6.89
CA GLU A 146 -27.96 16.97 -7.71
C GLU A 146 -27.02 15.90 -8.32
N LYS A 147 -25.83 15.70 -7.75
CA LYS A 147 -24.82 14.77 -8.25
C LYS A 147 -24.94 13.41 -7.58
N ILE A 148 -24.92 12.34 -8.38
CA ILE A 148 -24.69 10.99 -7.89
C ILE A 148 -23.24 10.90 -7.43
N LEU A 149 -23.00 10.65 -6.14
CA LEU A 149 -21.63 10.53 -5.62
C LEU A 149 -21.01 9.18 -6.02
N GLU A 150 -19.75 9.20 -6.41
CA GLU A 150 -18.99 7.98 -6.68
C GLU A 150 -18.31 7.48 -5.39
N ILE A 151 -18.63 6.26 -4.98
CA ILE A 151 -18.10 5.65 -3.76
C ILE A 151 -17.31 4.39 -4.12
N PHE A 152 -16.09 4.28 -3.62
CA PHE A 152 -15.36 3.02 -3.59
C PHE A 152 -15.64 2.27 -2.29
N TYR A 153 -16.05 1.01 -2.41
CA TYR A 153 -16.14 0.10 -1.27
C TYR A 153 -14.98 -0.89 -1.32
N TYR A 154 -14.14 -0.92 -0.28
CA TYR A 154 -12.99 -1.80 -0.17
C TYR A 154 -13.34 -3.03 0.69
N GLU A 155 -13.57 -4.18 0.06
CA GLU A 155 -14.07 -5.37 0.75
C GLU A 155 -13.10 -5.89 1.83
N TRP A 156 -11.79 -5.75 1.62
CA TRP A 156 -10.77 -6.28 2.55
C TRP A 156 -10.63 -5.48 3.84
N SER A 157 -11.00 -4.21 3.84
CA SER A 157 -10.97 -3.34 5.02
C SER A 157 -12.36 -2.96 5.53
N ASN A 158 -13.42 -3.31 4.77
CA ASN A 158 -14.80 -2.90 5.02
C ASN A 158 -14.95 -1.38 5.19
N LEU A 159 -14.38 -0.62 4.24
CA LEU A 159 -14.39 0.85 4.26
C LEU A 159 -15.04 1.42 3.00
N TYR A 160 -15.73 2.55 3.17
CA TYR A 160 -16.25 3.37 2.08
C TYR A 160 -15.38 4.62 1.90
N GLU A 161 -14.88 4.84 0.69
CA GLU A 161 -14.16 6.04 0.29
C GLU A 161 -14.99 6.82 -0.73
N TRP A 162 -15.21 8.10 -0.48
CA TRP A 162 -15.78 8.98 -1.48
C TRP A 162 -14.72 9.34 -2.52
N TYR A 163 -14.94 8.91 -3.77
CA TYR A 163 -14.07 9.27 -4.89
C TYR A 163 -14.46 10.65 -5.41
N ASN A 164 -13.61 11.64 -5.14
CA ASN A 164 -13.91 13.03 -5.39
C ASN A 164 -12.76 13.74 -6.12
N SER A 165 -13.09 14.84 -6.80
CA SER A 165 -12.13 15.78 -7.38
C SER A 165 -12.09 17.12 -6.62
N ASP A 166 -13.15 17.44 -5.89
CA ASP A 166 -13.29 18.67 -5.09
C ASP A 166 -14.25 18.44 -3.90
N GLY A 167 -14.52 19.47 -3.09
CA GLY A 167 -15.54 19.46 -2.03
C GLY A 167 -15.13 18.77 -0.73
N SER A 168 -13.88 18.32 -0.61
CA SER A 168 -13.38 17.56 0.56
C SER A 168 -13.60 18.27 1.92
N HIS A 169 -13.40 19.59 1.99
CA HIS A 169 -13.62 20.37 3.22
C HIS A 169 -15.10 20.45 3.60
N HIS A 170 -15.96 20.78 2.64
CA HIS A 170 -17.41 20.84 2.84
C HIS A 170 -17.98 19.48 3.25
N PHE A 171 -17.54 18.40 2.60
CA PHE A 171 -17.94 17.04 2.98
C PHE A 171 -17.55 16.71 4.42
N ALA A 172 -16.31 17.01 4.82
CA ALA A 172 -15.85 16.77 6.19
C ALA A 172 -16.67 17.57 7.22
N VAL A 173 -16.99 18.84 6.94
CA VAL A 173 -17.84 19.69 7.80
C VAL A 173 -19.28 19.14 7.87
N ALA A 174 -19.85 18.68 6.75
CA ALA A 174 -21.14 18.02 6.75
C ALA A 174 -21.14 16.76 7.62
N MET A 175 -20.09 15.94 7.54
CA MET A 175 -19.94 14.75 8.39
C MET A 175 -19.82 15.10 9.88
N TYR A 176 -19.18 16.23 10.20
CA TYR A 176 -19.13 16.75 11.56
C TYR A 176 -20.53 17.09 12.09
N HIS A 177 -21.32 17.86 11.35
CA HIS A 177 -22.70 18.22 11.71
C HIS A 177 -23.59 16.99 11.87
N LEU A 178 -23.65 16.12 10.86
CA LEU A 178 -24.50 14.93 10.86
C LEU A 178 -24.20 13.99 12.03
N ARG A 179 -22.93 13.87 12.44
CA ARG A 179 -22.55 13.05 13.59
C ARG A 179 -22.90 13.70 14.92
N ASN A 180 -22.65 15.00 15.07
CA ASN A 180 -22.98 15.72 16.31
C ASN A 180 -24.47 15.75 16.60
N GLU A 181 -25.27 15.90 15.55
CA GLU A 181 -26.73 15.94 15.68
C GLU A 181 -27.37 14.54 15.59
N ASN A 182 -26.55 13.50 15.43
CA ASN A 182 -26.98 12.12 15.17
C ASN A 182 -28.03 12.03 14.03
N GLN A 183 -27.92 12.90 13.03
CA GLN A 183 -28.81 12.98 11.90
C GLN A 183 -28.33 12.06 10.77
N THR A 184 -29.29 11.43 10.11
CA THR A 184 -29.03 10.62 8.91
C THR A 184 -29.25 11.49 7.68
N TYR A 185 -28.31 11.46 6.73
CA TYR A 185 -28.49 12.11 5.44
C TYR A 185 -28.29 11.08 4.34
N LYS A 186 -29.38 10.77 3.64
CA LYS A 186 -29.41 9.79 2.56
C LYS A 186 -29.20 10.47 1.23
N VAL A 187 -28.37 9.88 0.39
CA VAL A 187 -28.07 10.37 -0.95
C VAL A 187 -28.05 9.25 -1.96
N LYS A 188 -28.25 9.63 -3.22
CA LYS A 188 -28.02 8.72 -4.35
C LYS A 188 -26.52 8.60 -4.62
N VAL A 189 -26.03 7.38 -4.62
CA VAL A 189 -24.62 7.07 -4.89
C VAL A 189 -24.45 5.97 -5.92
N LYS A 190 -23.26 5.93 -6.50
CA LYS A 190 -22.79 4.92 -7.40
C LYS A 190 -21.60 4.21 -6.74
N ILE A 191 -21.82 2.98 -6.25
CA ILE A 191 -20.83 2.20 -5.49
C ILE A 191 -20.09 1.24 -6.41
N THR A 192 -18.78 1.42 -6.49
CA THR A 192 -17.84 0.49 -7.13
C THR A 192 -17.16 -0.35 -6.04
N THR A 193 -17.36 -1.67 -6.07
CA THR A 193 -16.75 -2.58 -5.10
C THR A 193 -15.38 -3.02 -5.59
N LYS A 194 -14.39 -2.94 -4.71
CA LYS A 194 -13.02 -3.41 -4.92
C LYS A 194 -12.75 -4.55 -3.96
N ARG A 195 -12.29 -5.68 -4.50
CA ARG A 195 -11.98 -6.87 -3.73
C ARG A 195 -10.68 -7.53 -4.17
N ILE A 196 -10.11 -8.33 -3.29
CA ILE A 196 -8.85 -9.02 -3.56
C ILE A 196 -9.14 -10.25 -4.43
N ASN A 197 -8.39 -10.38 -5.52
CA ASN A 197 -8.35 -11.57 -6.33
C ASN A 197 -7.62 -12.70 -5.58
N GLN A 198 -8.36 -13.57 -4.91
CA GLN A 198 -7.79 -14.66 -4.10
C GLN A 198 -6.93 -15.62 -4.92
N LYS A 199 -7.28 -15.86 -6.20
CA LYS A 199 -6.47 -16.70 -7.08
C LYS A 199 -5.10 -16.06 -7.33
N ASN A 200 -5.09 -14.79 -7.70
CA ASN A 200 -3.84 -14.10 -8.03
C ASN A 200 -3.03 -13.79 -6.77
N LEU A 201 -3.67 -13.52 -5.63
CA LEU A 201 -3.00 -13.41 -4.34
C LEU A 201 -2.28 -14.72 -3.98
N LYS A 202 -2.97 -15.86 -4.10
CA LYS A 202 -2.37 -17.17 -3.85
C LYS A 202 -1.19 -17.42 -4.77
N GLU A 203 -1.36 -17.20 -6.07
CA GLU A 203 -0.32 -17.39 -7.07
C GLU A 203 0.90 -16.48 -6.83
N LEU A 204 0.66 -15.21 -6.47
CA LEU A 204 1.69 -14.26 -6.08
C LEU A 204 2.49 -14.76 -4.87
N LEU A 205 1.81 -15.21 -3.83
CA LEU A 205 2.44 -15.73 -2.61
C LEU A 205 3.14 -17.08 -2.81
N GLU A 206 2.73 -17.90 -3.78
CA GLU A 206 3.37 -19.17 -4.13
C GLU A 206 4.65 -18.96 -4.94
N LYS A 207 4.64 -17.99 -5.87
CA LYS A 207 5.75 -17.75 -6.81
C LYS A 207 6.79 -16.76 -6.31
N TYR A 208 6.40 -15.81 -5.47
CA TYR A 208 7.25 -14.68 -5.10
C TYR A 208 7.29 -14.46 -3.59
N ASP A 209 8.42 -13.93 -3.14
CA ASP A 209 8.63 -13.41 -1.80
C ASP A 209 9.16 -11.99 -1.91
N PHE A 210 8.60 -11.05 -1.15
CA PHE A 210 8.99 -9.65 -1.30
C PHE A 210 8.96 -8.85 0.00
N PHE A 211 9.93 -7.95 0.06
CA PHE A 211 10.25 -7.15 1.23
C PHE A 211 10.21 -5.68 0.85
N MET A 212 9.48 -4.89 1.62
CA MET A 212 9.57 -3.44 1.53
C MET A 212 10.79 -2.95 2.29
N THR A 213 11.53 -2.00 1.72
CA THR A 213 12.73 -1.42 2.35
C THR A 213 12.95 0.01 1.89
N HIS A 214 13.76 0.77 2.61
CA HIS A 214 14.18 2.10 2.20
C HIS A 214 15.06 2.00 0.93
N LYS A 215 14.91 2.92 -0.04
CA LYS A 215 15.64 2.94 -1.32
C LYS A 215 17.16 2.78 -1.19
N ASN A 216 17.79 3.45 -0.22
CA ASN A 216 19.21 3.29 0.10
C ASN A 216 19.59 1.85 0.48
N ASN A 217 18.74 1.13 1.21
CA ASN A 217 18.98 -0.28 1.53
C ASN A 217 18.84 -1.12 0.26
N ALA A 218 17.81 -0.85 -0.56
CA ALA A 218 17.62 -1.55 -1.82
C ALA A 218 18.82 -1.42 -2.76
N TYR A 219 19.40 -0.22 -2.86
CA TYR A 219 20.64 0.02 -3.61
C TYR A 219 21.82 -0.81 -3.08
N LYS A 220 21.99 -0.88 -1.76
CA LYS A 220 23.03 -1.71 -1.13
C LYS A 220 22.81 -3.19 -1.41
N VAL A 221 21.58 -3.68 -1.30
CA VAL A 221 21.26 -5.09 -1.60
C VAL A 221 21.53 -5.38 -3.07
N TYR A 222 21.10 -4.51 -3.98
CA TYR A 222 21.36 -4.65 -5.41
C TYR A 222 22.85 -4.73 -5.71
N SER A 223 23.65 -3.80 -5.20
CA SER A 223 25.10 -3.77 -5.47
C SER A 223 25.84 -4.99 -4.92
N LEU A 224 25.41 -5.52 -3.77
CA LEU A 224 25.97 -6.74 -3.19
C LEU A 224 25.67 -7.98 -4.03
N PHE A 225 24.48 -8.04 -4.66
CA PHE A 225 24.07 -9.19 -5.46
C PHE A 225 24.37 -9.07 -6.95
N GLU A 226 24.73 -7.90 -7.47
CA GLU A 226 24.90 -7.62 -8.91
C GLU A 226 25.79 -8.64 -9.65
N GLN A 227 26.82 -9.18 -8.99
CA GLN A 227 27.77 -10.14 -9.57
C GLN A 227 27.46 -11.62 -9.26
N THR A 228 26.28 -11.90 -8.72
CA THR A 228 25.83 -13.24 -8.33
C THR A 228 24.76 -13.77 -9.26
N SER A 229 24.60 -15.10 -9.30
CA SER A 229 23.51 -15.75 -10.02
C SER A 229 22.13 -15.47 -9.43
N ILE A 230 22.02 -14.76 -8.30
CA ILE A 230 20.73 -14.39 -7.70
C ILE A 230 20.02 -13.32 -8.53
N MET A 231 20.77 -12.47 -9.24
CA MET A 231 20.22 -11.38 -10.05
C MET A 231 19.21 -11.83 -11.11
N GLN A 232 19.22 -13.11 -11.49
CA GLN A 232 18.21 -13.63 -12.40
C GLN A 232 16.84 -13.87 -11.73
N TYR A 233 16.79 -13.96 -10.42
CA TYR A 233 15.63 -14.33 -9.59
C TYR A 233 15.28 -13.28 -8.55
N TYR A 234 15.89 -12.11 -8.67
CA TYR A 234 15.72 -10.98 -7.77
C TYR A 234 15.58 -9.70 -8.60
N ASN A 235 14.73 -8.79 -8.14
CA ASN A 235 14.64 -7.45 -8.69
C ASN A 235 14.22 -6.43 -7.63
N VAL A 236 14.50 -5.16 -7.91
CA VAL A 236 14.06 -4.02 -7.11
C VAL A 236 13.01 -3.25 -7.89
N PHE A 237 11.87 -2.99 -7.26
CA PHE A 237 10.81 -2.15 -7.80
C PHE A 237 10.71 -0.87 -6.98
N SER A 238 10.86 0.27 -7.65
CA SER A 238 10.53 1.56 -7.05
C SER A 238 9.02 1.69 -6.91
N LEU A 239 8.57 2.15 -5.75
CA LEU A 239 7.17 2.46 -5.48
C LEU A 239 6.94 3.95 -5.76
N HIS A 240 5.75 4.28 -6.26
CA HIS A 240 5.42 5.65 -6.64
C HIS A 240 5.50 6.60 -5.42
N ASN A 241 6.22 7.73 -5.57
CA ASN A 241 6.29 8.84 -4.60
C ASN A 241 6.92 8.55 -3.23
N GLU A 242 7.69 7.48 -3.06
CA GLU A 242 8.19 7.09 -1.74
C GLU A 242 9.71 6.87 -1.68
N ASP A 243 10.28 7.05 -0.49
CA ASP A 243 11.65 6.62 -0.17
C ASP A 243 11.77 5.09 -0.02
N PHE A 244 10.77 4.35 -0.50
CA PHE A 244 10.61 2.91 -0.35
C PHE A 244 10.70 2.16 -1.69
N CYS A 245 11.15 0.92 -1.61
CA CYS A 245 11.23 -0.01 -2.74
C CYS A 245 10.76 -1.40 -2.29
N LEU A 246 10.33 -2.22 -3.25
CA LEU A 246 10.14 -3.64 -3.06
C LEU A 246 11.33 -4.43 -3.58
N LEU A 247 11.93 -5.22 -2.69
CA LEU A 247 12.85 -6.29 -3.03
C LEU A 247 12.01 -7.53 -3.34
N VAL A 248 12.01 -7.97 -4.59
CA VAL A 248 11.18 -9.10 -5.03
C VAL A 248 12.08 -10.26 -5.41
N PHE A 249 11.82 -11.41 -4.83
CA PHE A 249 12.50 -12.67 -5.09
C PHE A 249 11.53 -13.66 -5.70
N GLN A 250 11.91 -14.29 -6.80
CA GLN A 250 11.24 -15.49 -7.29
C GLN A 250 11.62 -16.67 -6.38
N LYS A 251 10.63 -17.44 -5.94
CA LYS A 251 10.82 -18.57 -5.03
C LYS A 251 11.41 -19.77 -5.74
N GLN A 252 12.53 -20.26 -5.21
CA GLN A 252 13.26 -21.42 -5.73
C GLN A 252 14.43 -21.73 -4.81
N GLN A 253 15.02 -22.92 -4.97
CA GLN A 253 16.06 -23.43 -4.08
C GLN A 253 17.26 -22.48 -3.87
N THR A 254 17.64 -21.70 -4.89
CA THR A 254 18.77 -20.75 -4.80
C THR A 254 18.42 -19.43 -4.11
N THR A 255 17.15 -19.07 -3.96
CA THR A 255 16.73 -17.84 -3.25
C THR A 255 16.18 -18.14 -1.85
N ASP A 256 15.80 -19.39 -1.55
CA ASP A 256 15.20 -19.79 -0.28
C ASP A 256 16.01 -19.38 0.97
N PHE A 257 17.34 -19.52 0.95
CA PHE A 257 18.15 -19.11 2.11
C PHE A 257 18.25 -17.59 2.24
N ILE A 258 18.20 -16.85 1.13
CA ILE A 258 18.23 -15.39 1.12
C ILE A 258 16.93 -14.87 1.70
N ILE A 259 15.80 -15.39 1.21
CA ILE A 259 14.47 -15.08 1.74
C ILE A 259 14.42 -15.34 3.25
N LYS A 260 14.96 -16.48 3.71
CA LYS A 260 15.08 -16.77 5.15
C LYS A 260 15.91 -15.72 5.89
N ILE A 261 17.04 -15.29 5.34
CA ILE A 261 17.86 -14.23 5.94
C ILE A 261 17.07 -12.93 6.03
N PHE A 262 16.48 -12.45 4.92
CA PHE A 262 15.68 -11.22 4.93
C PHE A 262 14.50 -11.30 5.91
N SER A 263 13.84 -12.45 6.03
CA SER A 263 12.77 -12.67 7.01
C SER A 263 13.23 -12.64 8.48
N LYS A 264 14.54 -12.81 8.73
CA LYS A 264 15.17 -12.79 10.05
C LYS A 264 15.88 -11.48 10.35
N LEU A 265 16.21 -10.70 9.32
CA LEU A 265 16.69 -9.33 9.48
C LEU A 265 15.58 -8.51 10.15
N ASP A 266 15.98 -7.54 10.96
CA ASP A 266 15.05 -6.73 11.74
C ASP A 266 13.98 -6.12 10.82
N SER A 267 12.71 -6.32 11.16
CA SER A 267 11.57 -5.80 10.41
C SER A 267 11.64 -4.30 10.20
N LYS A 268 12.46 -3.58 11.00
CA LYS A 268 12.67 -2.14 10.85
C LYS A 268 13.50 -1.77 9.63
N TYR A 269 14.17 -2.72 8.99
CA TYR A 269 14.92 -2.50 7.75
C TYR A 269 14.26 -3.15 6.55
N PHE A 270 13.69 -4.34 6.74
CA PHE A 270 13.06 -5.14 5.69
C PHE A 270 11.70 -5.64 6.18
N PHE A 271 10.63 -5.00 5.72
CA PHE A 271 9.28 -5.39 6.07
C PHE A 271 8.80 -6.49 5.12
N HIS A 272 8.59 -7.68 5.65
CA HIS A 272 8.15 -8.84 4.87
C HIS A 272 6.67 -8.69 4.47
N TRP A 273 6.43 -8.23 3.24
CA TRP A 273 5.10 -7.86 2.77
C TRP A 273 4.18 -9.06 2.58
N ASN A 274 4.73 -10.23 2.21
CA ASN A 274 3.95 -11.46 2.11
C ASN A 274 3.23 -11.81 3.43
N GLU A 275 3.81 -11.53 4.61
CA GLU A 275 3.13 -11.77 5.88
C GLU A 275 1.91 -10.85 6.09
N GLU A 276 1.95 -9.64 5.54
CA GLU A 276 0.77 -8.77 5.52
C GLU A 276 -0.28 -9.33 4.57
N LEU A 277 0.13 -9.67 3.36
CA LEU A 277 -0.76 -10.19 2.32
C LEU A 277 -1.47 -11.49 2.72
N LYS A 278 -0.81 -12.35 3.49
CA LYS A 278 -1.40 -13.58 4.03
C LYS A 278 -2.62 -13.33 4.92
N ARG A 279 -2.74 -12.15 5.55
CA ARG A 279 -3.91 -11.80 6.38
C ARG A 279 -5.19 -11.65 5.56
N TYR A 280 -5.05 -11.40 4.26
CA TYR A 280 -6.15 -11.22 3.33
C TYR A 280 -6.50 -12.49 2.55
N MET A 281 -5.78 -13.59 2.76
CA MET A 281 -6.15 -14.90 2.24
C MET A 281 -7.41 -15.39 2.96
N LYS A 282 -8.45 -15.70 2.19
CA LYS A 282 -9.71 -16.28 2.69
C LYS A 282 -9.76 -17.79 2.44
#